data_AF-A0A947QZ58-F1
#
_entry.id   AF-A0A947QZ58-F1
#
_cell.length_a   1.000
_cell.length_b   1.000
_cell.length_c   1.000
_cell.angle_alpha   90.00
_cell.angle_beta   90.00
_cell.angle_gamma   90.00
#
_symmetry.space_group_name_H-M   'P 1'
#
loop_
_entity.id
_entity.type
_entity.pdbx_description
1 polymer ?
#
loop_
_entity_poly.entity_id
_entity_poly.type
_entity_poly.pdbx_seq_one_letter_code
_entity_poly.pdbx_strand_id
1 'polypeptide(L)'
;MKFLISKPKQPHELLNHILDHPDLPDIIQHLDAGVLIKLIRHIGLEDSAQIVSLASTDQLKGIFDEDLWHSKTPGQAEAFDSERFGLWLEVMLESGTTFTASKILELDEGLVTLGLCRLVLVVGIDDLAMRLRDEWKPDSDDILENVLGSALSQSFDSYLVLSKNDTTWDAVCAILMELNELDYDFLMRLLGRCRQTSGECIEDNGGLFNVLTEDEMLEEDVAADREERKEGKGFVTPTSAAAFLSQARSDPLKKIIATPKMAPAARAYFKAAEAELKPDLPSRTGDKPSDHIDSESINIKVVRFIQTLQNAEVLPASDYKMIDHDDAGPWDHHLPLAKAMDHINQTDPDLYTQLLTELYYLSNTLIAGCGFQERIFQPKEAAEAAFSVCNLGSEILPKTDTGPEDNMPAEPLTKILKTYRLVKLFQVGWKILFDNVVLYTAKRVLEFFNILKDKQMDPHQVHEIIQAAYMLHACISSGRPWEFSNQMDYLQIFLGGETTMAITGLLQEYPTLTKGICNMGGHRESPFIWSKSHIQTIRHFLAKVL
;
A
#
# COMPACT_ATOMS: atom_id res chain seq x y z
N MET A 1 -5.94 -42.50 -6.72
CA MET A 1 -7.05 -41.57 -7.02
C MET A 1 -6.38 -40.29 -7.53
N LYS A 2 -6.38 -40.08 -8.85
CA LYS A 2 -5.66 -38.96 -9.49
C LYS A 2 -6.47 -37.69 -9.26
N PHE A 3 -5.96 -36.75 -8.47
CA PHE A 3 -6.47 -35.39 -8.45
C PHE A 3 -6.21 -34.77 -9.83
N LEU A 4 -7.27 -34.60 -10.61
CA LEU A 4 -7.25 -33.80 -11.82
C LEU A 4 -7.11 -32.34 -11.37
N ILE A 5 -5.92 -31.78 -11.59
CA ILE A 5 -5.68 -30.34 -11.51
C ILE A 5 -6.59 -29.70 -12.56
N SER A 6 -7.70 -29.10 -12.14
CA SER A 6 -8.56 -28.33 -13.02
C SER A 6 -7.77 -27.12 -13.52
N LYS A 7 -7.78 -26.89 -14.84
CA LYS A 7 -7.24 -25.65 -15.42
C LYS A 7 -7.91 -24.43 -14.76
N PRO A 8 -7.19 -23.30 -14.61
CA PRO A 8 -7.82 -22.05 -14.18
C PRO A 8 -8.97 -21.73 -15.15
N LYS A 9 -10.17 -21.50 -14.60
CA LYS A 9 -11.35 -21.12 -15.39
C LYS A 9 -11.10 -19.74 -16.00
N GLN A 10 -11.53 -19.51 -17.24
CA GLN A 10 -11.42 -18.18 -17.83
C GLN A 10 -12.31 -17.18 -17.07
N PRO A 11 -11.95 -15.87 -17.00
CA PRO A 11 -12.70 -14.87 -16.23
C PRO A 11 -14.21 -14.85 -16.52
N HIS A 12 -14.61 -15.00 -17.78
CA HIS A 12 -16.03 -15.07 -18.18
C HIS A 12 -16.74 -16.37 -17.73
N GLU A 13 -16.04 -17.50 -17.66
CA GLU A 13 -16.62 -18.77 -17.15
C GLU A 13 -16.83 -18.72 -15.64
N LEU A 14 -15.95 -18.00 -14.94
CA LEU A 14 -16.08 -17.73 -13.51
C LEU A 14 -17.22 -16.75 -13.24
N LEU A 15 -17.31 -15.65 -13.99
CA LEU A 15 -18.40 -14.66 -13.87
C LEU A 15 -19.77 -15.33 -14.07
N ASN A 16 -19.94 -16.10 -15.14
CA ASN A 16 -21.20 -16.83 -15.38
C ASN A 16 -21.53 -17.80 -14.23
N HIS A 17 -20.53 -18.49 -13.70
CA HIS A 17 -20.74 -19.42 -12.58
C HIS A 17 -21.10 -18.70 -11.27
N ILE A 18 -20.61 -17.47 -11.06
CA ILE A 18 -20.93 -16.64 -9.90
C ILE A 18 -22.36 -16.06 -10.05
N LEU A 19 -22.68 -15.53 -11.23
CA LEU A 19 -23.99 -14.94 -11.53
C LEU A 19 -25.15 -15.95 -11.49
N ASP A 20 -24.87 -17.22 -11.77
CA ASP A 20 -25.85 -18.31 -11.66
C ASP A 20 -26.21 -18.70 -10.20
N HIS A 21 -25.55 -18.10 -9.20
CA HIS A 21 -25.80 -18.44 -7.80
C HIS A 21 -27.09 -17.76 -7.27
N PRO A 22 -28.11 -18.51 -6.81
CA PRO A 22 -29.41 -17.94 -6.46
C PRO A 22 -29.38 -17.00 -5.25
N ASP A 23 -28.43 -17.19 -4.33
CA ASP A 23 -28.24 -16.34 -3.13
C ASP A 23 -27.16 -15.25 -3.33
N LEU A 24 -26.79 -14.93 -4.58
CA LEU A 24 -25.68 -14.01 -4.84
C LEU A 24 -25.81 -12.63 -4.17
N PRO A 25 -26.98 -11.96 -4.16
CA PRO A 25 -27.13 -10.65 -3.50
C PRO A 25 -26.75 -10.70 -2.01
N ASP A 26 -27.28 -11.68 -1.29
CA ASP A 26 -27.01 -11.84 0.15
C ASP A 26 -25.54 -12.18 0.39
N ILE A 27 -24.94 -13.03 -0.45
CA ILE A 27 -23.51 -13.38 -0.35
C ILE A 27 -22.66 -12.14 -0.57
N ILE A 28 -22.89 -11.38 -1.64
CA ILE A 28 -22.09 -10.19 -1.98
C ILE A 28 -22.18 -9.17 -0.85
N GLN A 29 -23.36 -8.88 -0.30
CA GLN A 29 -23.53 -7.88 0.76
C GLN A 29 -22.83 -8.25 2.08
N HIS A 30 -22.56 -9.53 2.32
CA HIS A 30 -21.85 -10.01 3.51
C HIS A 30 -20.35 -10.23 3.28
N LEU A 31 -19.83 -10.00 2.07
CA LEU A 31 -18.39 -10.08 1.81
C LEU A 31 -17.64 -8.86 2.35
N ASP A 32 -16.40 -9.06 2.76
CA ASP A 32 -15.49 -7.95 3.03
C ASP A 32 -15.15 -7.19 1.73
N ALA A 33 -14.99 -5.87 1.84
CA ALA A 33 -14.66 -5.01 0.70
C ALA A 33 -13.35 -5.43 0.01
N GLY A 34 -12.35 -5.88 0.78
CA GLY A 34 -11.06 -6.35 0.29
C GLY A 34 -11.14 -7.70 -0.44
N VAL A 35 -12.17 -8.50 -0.21
CA VAL A 35 -12.48 -9.70 -1.01
C VAL A 35 -13.19 -9.29 -2.29
N LEU A 36 -14.14 -8.38 -2.19
CA LEU A 36 -14.93 -7.91 -3.32
C LEU A 36 -14.07 -7.20 -4.37
N ILE A 37 -13.12 -6.35 -3.98
CA ILE A 37 -12.22 -5.69 -4.93
C ILE A 37 -11.28 -6.67 -5.64
N LYS A 38 -10.83 -7.76 -4.98
CA LYS A 38 -10.02 -8.79 -5.64
C LYS A 38 -10.82 -9.53 -6.70
N LEU A 39 -12.10 -9.79 -6.42
CA LEU A 39 -13.01 -10.37 -7.41
C LEU A 39 -13.18 -9.43 -8.61
N ILE A 40 -13.43 -8.15 -8.36
CA ILE A 40 -13.57 -7.12 -9.41
C ILE A 40 -12.28 -6.98 -10.23
N ARG A 41 -11.10 -6.97 -9.59
CA ARG A 41 -9.81 -6.91 -10.30
C ARG A 41 -9.53 -8.15 -11.15
N HIS A 42 -9.98 -9.32 -10.70
CA HIS A 42 -9.81 -10.56 -11.45
C HIS A 42 -10.74 -10.63 -12.67
N ILE A 43 -11.98 -10.15 -12.53
CA ILE A 43 -12.98 -10.14 -13.61
C ILE A 43 -12.71 -8.99 -14.59
N GLY A 44 -12.26 -7.84 -14.09
CA GLY A 44 -12.24 -6.57 -14.79
C GLY A 44 -13.38 -5.67 -14.28
N LEU A 45 -13.10 -4.38 -14.05
CA LEU A 45 -14.08 -3.44 -13.52
C LEU A 45 -15.27 -3.27 -14.49
N GLU A 46 -14.99 -3.13 -15.78
CA GLU A 46 -15.97 -3.01 -16.86
C GLU A 46 -16.95 -4.20 -16.88
N ASP A 47 -16.45 -5.42 -16.66
CA ASP A 47 -17.26 -6.64 -16.64
C ASP A 47 -17.96 -6.90 -15.28
N SER A 48 -17.80 -6.00 -14.30
CA SER A 48 -18.26 -6.20 -12.92
C SER A 48 -19.53 -5.40 -12.55
N ALA A 49 -20.18 -4.72 -13.48
CA ALA A 49 -21.35 -3.86 -13.21
C ALA A 49 -22.44 -4.55 -12.37
N GLN A 50 -22.78 -5.81 -12.67
CA GLN A 50 -23.78 -6.56 -11.90
C GLN A 50 -23.33 -6.83 -10.46
N ILE A 51 -22.05 -7.11 -10.23
CA ILE A 51 -21.49 -7.31 -8.88
C ILE A 51 -21.50 -5.98 -8.11
N VAL A 52 -21.12 -4.88 -8.77
CA VAL A 52 -21.13 -3.53 -8.22
C VAL A 52 -22.56 -3.12 -7.81
N SER A 53 -23.57 -3.47 -8.61
CA SER A 53 -24.99 -3.19 -8.32
C SER A 53 -25.49 -3.82 -7.00
N LEU A 54 -24.88 -4.94 -6.59
CA LEU A 54 -25.24 -5.69 -5.39
C LEU A 54 -24.48 -5.23 -4.14
N ALA A 55 -23.42 -4.43 -4.31
CA ALA A 55 -22.57 -3.96 -3.22
C ALA A 55 -23.31 -2.93 -2.34
N SER A 56 -23.13 -3.07 -1.03
CA SER A 56 -23.52 -2.03 -0.08
C SER A 56 -22.63 -0.80 -0.22
N THR A 57 -23.10 0.34 0.27
CA THR A 57 -22.34 1.59 0.18
C THR A 57 -21.07 1.55 1.02
N ASP A 58 -21.10 0.88 2.17
CA ASP A 58 -19.91 0.71 3.02
C ASP A 58 -18.85 -0.16 2.33
N GLN A 59 -19.27 -1.15 1.54
CA GLN A 59 -18.35 -1.92 0.70
C GLN A 59 -17.76 -1.07 -0.42
N LEU A 60 -18.56 -0.24 -1.09
CA LEU A 60 -18.06 0.69 -2.12
C LEU A 60 -17.07 1.69 -1.53
N LYS A 61 -17.32 2.24 -0.33
CA LYS A 61 -16.36 3.09 0.40
C LYS A 61 -15.04 2.35 0.64
N GLY A 62 -15.10 1.12 1.14
CA GLY A 62 -13.91 0.29 1.33
C GLY A 62 -13.17 -0.06 0.05
N ILE A 63 -13.90 -0.28 -1.06
CA ILE A 63 -13.32 -0.50 -2.38
C ILE A 63 -12.62 0.78 -2.87
N PHE A 64 -13.26 1.94 -2.75
CA PHE A 64 -12.69 3.22 -3.16
C PHE A 64 -11.44 3.59 -2.37
N ASP A 65 -11.39 3.24 -1.08
CA ASP A 65 -10.17 3.36 -0.28
C ASP A 65 -9.02 2.51 -0.86
N GLU A 66 -9.28 1.43 -1.58
CA GLU A 66 -8.24 0.55 -2.13
C GLU A 66 -7.95 0.76 -3.63
N ASP A 67 -8.92 1.23 -4.42
CA ASP A 67 -8.83 1.25 -5.88
C ASP A 67 -8.62 2.65 -6.47
N LEU A 68 -8.99 3.72 -5.76
CA LEU A 68 -8.84 5.10 -6.24
C LEU A 68 -7.52 5.76 -5.84
N TRP A 69 -6.64 5.03 -5.12
CA TRP A 69 -5.44 5.60 -4.51
C TRP A 69 -4.22 4.79 -4.90
N HIS A 70 -3.24 5.44 -5.53
CA HIS A 70 -2.05 4.77 -6.04
C HIS A 70 -0.78 5.53 -5.63
N SER A 71 0.23 4.81 -5.13
CA SER A 71 1.58 5.33 -4.94
C SER A 71 2.49 4.89 -6.09
N LYS A 72 3.27 5.81 -6.65
CA LYS A 72 4.31 5.45 -7.64
C LYS A 72 5.45 4.62 -7.02
N THR A 73 5.72 4.83 -5.73
CA THR A 73 6.72 4.09 -4.97
C THR A 73 6.23 3.79 -3.55
N PRO A 74 6.58 2.63 -2.97
CA PRO A 74 6.22 2.29 -1.59
C PRO A 74 6.73 3.34 -0.59
N GLY A 75 5.93 3.64 0.43
CA GLY A 75 6.27 4.62 1.47
C GLY A 75 6.08 6.09 1.08
N GLN A 76 5.64 6.39 -0.14
CA GLN A 76 5.11 7.72 -0.49
C GLN A 76 3.61 7.81 -0.22
N ALA A 77 3.11 9.03 -0.03
CA ALA A 77 1.68 9.29 0.00
C ALA A 77 1.06 8.80 -1.32
N GLU A 78 -0.09 8.14 -1.20
CA GLU A 78 -0.87 7.71 -2.36
C GLU A 78 -1.60 8.92 -2.94
N ALA A 79 -1.65 9.02 -4.27
CA ALA A 79 -2.37 10.08 -4.97
C ALA A 79 -3.72 9.56 -5.48
N PHE A 80 -4.70 10.45 -5.55
CA PHE A 80 -6.03 10.16 -6.07
C PHE A 80 -6.01 9.96 -7.59
N ASP A 81 -6.63 8.88 -8.05
CA ASP A 81 -6.74 8.50 -9.46
C ASP A 81 -8.12 8.89 -10.02
N SER A 82 -8.18 10.05 -10.68
CA SER A 82 -9.41 10.58 -11.24
C SER A 82 -9.90 9.83 -12.48
N GLU A 83 -8.99 9.28 -13.29
CA GLU A 83 -9.37 8.46 -14.45
C GLU A 83 -10.07 7.20 -13.97
N ARG A 84 -9.52 6.57 -12.92
CA ARG A 84 -10.13 5.41 -12.29
C ARG A 84 -11.48 5.75 -11.66
N PHE A 85 -11.62 6.91 -11.03
CA PHE A 85 -12.90 7.37 -10.50
C PHE A 85 -13.95 7.54 -11.61
N GLY A 86 -13.59 8.14 -12.74
CA GLY A 86 -14.48 8.28 -13.90
C GLY A 86 -14.99 6.93 -14.44
N LEU A 87 -14.10 5.94 -14.55
CA LEU A 87 -14.48 4.57 -14.94
C LEU A 87 -15.45 3.92 -13.95
N TRP A 88 -15.28 4.17 -12.65
CA TRP A 88 -16.23 3.70 -11.64
C TRP A 88 -17.63 4.32 -11.81
N LEU A 89 -17.71 5.61 -12.17
CA LEU A 89 -18.98 6.27 -12.46
C LEU A 89 -19.68 5.63 -13.67
N GLU A 90 -18.94 5.35 -14.74
CA GLU A 90 -19.46 4.67 -15.94
C GLU A 90 -20.03 3.29 -15.61
N VAL A 91 -19.27 2.45 -14.89
CA VAL A 91 -19.71 1.11 -14.51
C VAL A 91 -20.91 1.13 -13.57
N MET A 92 -20.96 2.08 -12.63
CA MET A 92 -22.14 2.25 -11.77
C MET A 92 -23.37 2.66 -12.59
N LEU A 93 -23.20 3.54 -13.58
CA LEU A 93 -24.29 3.99 -14.46
C LEU A 93 -24.89 2.89 -15.32
N GLU A 94 -24.15 1.83 -15.63
CA GLU A 94 -24.73 0.64 -16.28
C GLU A 94 -25.84 -0.01 -15.44
N SER A 95 -25.82 0.18 -14.11
CA SER A 95 -26.87 -0.25 -13.19
C SER A 95 -28.03 0.76 -13.07
N GLY A 96 -27.91 1.94 -13.67
CA GLY A 96 -28.93 2.99 -13.75
C GLY A 96 -28.53 4.32 -13.09
N THR A 97 -29.00 5.44 -13.65
CA THR A 97 -28.68 6.81 -13.17
C THR A 97 -29.11 7.03 -11.73
N THR A 98 -30.35 6.66 -11.38
CA THR A 98 -30.89 6.80 -10.02
C THR A 98 -30.11 5.99 -8.98
N PHE A 99 -29.64 4.79 -9.35
CA PHE A 99 -28.80 3.98 -8.46
C PHE A 99 -27.48 4.70 -8.19
N THR A 100 -26.79 5.14 -9.24
CA THR A 100 -25.49 5.82 -9.12
C THR A 100 -25.61 7.11 -8.32
N ALA A 101 -26.61 7.94 -8.62
CA ALA A 101 -26.84 9.18 -7.90
C ALA A 101 -27.18 8.94 -6.41
N SER A 102 -28.01 7.94 -6.10
CA SER A 102 -28.29 7.55 -4.71
C SER A 102 -27.01 7.11 -3.99
N LYS A 103 -26.13 6.35 -4.63
CA LYS A 103 -24.84 5.96 -4.03
C LYS A 103 -23.95 7.17 -3.80
N ILE A 104 -23.87 8.10 -4.76
CA ILE A 104 -23.08 9.32 -4.63
C ILE A 104 -23.54 10.18 -3.45
N LEU A 105 -24.85 10.27 -3.20
CA LEU A 105 -25.40 10.98 -2.03
C LEU A 105 -25.00 10.34 -0.69
N GLU A 106 -24.74 9.04 -0.66
CA GLU A 106 -24.34 8.31 0.55
C GLU A 106 -22.80 8.24 0.73
N LEU A 107 -22.04 8.59 -0.30
CA LEU A 107 -20.58 8.70 -0.24
C LEU A 107 -20.16 9.94 0.55
N ASP A 108 -18.88 9.98 0.90
CA ASP A 108 -18.31 11.16 1.51
C ASP A 108 -18.31 12.33 0.52
N GLU A 109 -18.85 13.48 0.94
CA GLU A 109 -18.99 14.66 0.07
C GLU A 109 -17.62 15.19 -0.39
N GLY A 110 -16.58 15.10 0.46
CA GLY A 110 -15.22 15.47 0.12
C GLY A 110 -14.64 14.60 -1.00
N LEU A 111 -14.81 13.28 -0.92
CA LEU A 111 -14.40 12.34 -1.97
C LEU A 111 -15.08 12.65 -3.31
N VAL A 112 -16.39 12.86 -3.30
CA VAL A 112 -17.15 13.18 -4.52
C VAL A 112 -16.71 14.54 -5.09
N THR A 113 -16.49 15.53 -4.23
CA THR A 113 -16.00 16.86 -4.63
C THR A 113 -14.63 16.75 -5.29
N LEU A 114 -13.69 16.02 -4.68
CA LEU A 114 -12.34 15.80 -5.23
C LEU A 114 -12.40 15.11 -6.60
N GLY A 115 -13.19 14.04 -6.71
CA GLY A 115 -13.38 13.31 -7.95
C GLY A 115 -13.92 14.21 -9.08
N LEU A 116 -14.95 15.00 -8.79
CA LEU A 116 -15.52 15.93 -9.77
C LEU A 116 -14.58 17.08 -10.10
N CYS A 117 -13.87 17.67 -9.12
CA CYS A 117 -12.88 18.73 -9.38
C CYS A 117 -11.81 18.27 -10.37
N ARG A 118 -11.44 16.99 -10.37
CA ARG A 118 -10.47 16.44 -11.31
C ARG A 118 -11.05 16.11 -12.69
N LEU A 119 -12.36 15.88 -12.81
CA LEU A 119 -13.03 15.55 -14.07
C LEU A 119 -13.64 16.77 -14.79
N VAL A 120 -14.06 17.79 -14.06
CA VAL A 120 -14.75 18.97 -14.61
C VAL A 120 -14.18 20.29 -14.06
N LEU A 121 -14.40 21.35 -14.81
CA LEU A 121 -14.18 22.73 -14.40
C LEU A 121 -15.55 23.39 -14.18
N VAL A 122 -15.75 24.03 -13.03
CA VAL A 122 -17.03 24.69 -12.72
C VAL A 122 -16.82 26.20 -12.62
N VAL A 123 -17.58 26.95 -13.43
CA VAL A 123 -17.47 28.41 -13.51
C VAL A 123 -18.82 29.04 -13.18
N GLY A 124 -18.83 30.14 -12.45
CA GLY A 124 -20.04 30.94 -12.27
C GLY A 124 -20.38 31.67 -13.56
N ILE A 125 -21.63 31.54 -14.04
CA ILE A 125 -22.08 32.21 -15.28
C ILE A 125 -21.93 33.73 -15.16
N ASP A 126 -22.23 34.29 -13.99
CA ASP A 126 -22.08 35.71 -13.73
C ASP A 126 -20.60 36.16 -13.73
N ASP A 127 -19.68 35.35 -13.18
CA ASP A 127 -18.25 35.67 -13.18
C ASP A 127 -17.69 35.66 -14.60
N LEU A 128 -18.08 34.66 -15.39
CA LEU A 128 -17.70 34.55 -16.79
C LEU A 128 -18.25 35.74 -17.59
N ALA A 129 -19.51 36.13 -17.35
CA ALA A 129 -20.12 37.31 -17.97
C ALA A 129 -19.51 38.65 -17.52
N MET A 130 -18.93 38.73 -16.32
CA MET A 130 -18.17 39.90 -15.86
C MET A 130 -16.78 39.95 -16.52
N ARG A 131 -16.06 38.83 -16.56
CA ARG A 131 -14.74 38.73 -17.21
C ARG A 131 -14.80 39.02 -18.70
N LEU A 132 -15.83 38.51 -19.39
CA LEU A 132 -16.12 38.83 -20.79
C LEU A 132 -16.37 40.33 -21.02
N ARG A 133 -16.80 41.09 -20.00
CA ARG A 133 -17.00 42.54 -20.10
C ARG A 133 -15.72 43.33 -19.82
N ASP A 134 -14.87 42.85 -18.91
CA ASP A 134 -13.64 43.52 -18.50
C ASP A 134 -12.45 43.26 -19.45
N GLU A 135 -12.39 42.09 -20.10
CA GLU A 135 -11.28 41.68 -20.99
C GLU A 135 -11.46 42.07 -22.47
N TRP A 136 -12.37 42.99 -22.82
CA TRP A 136 -12.67 43.43 -24.20
C TRP A 136 -11.41 43.71 -25.04
N LYS A 137 -10.91 42.67 -25.73
CA LYS A 137 -9.87 42.70 -26.76
C LYS A 137 -10.41 41.93 -27.96
N PRO A 138 -10.43 42.52 -29.15
CA PRO A 138 -11.11 41.95 -30.32
C PRO A 138 -10.53 40.63 -30.86
N ASP A 139 -9.35 40.19 -30.40
CA ASP A 139 -8.71 38.93 -30.82
C ASP A 139 -8.93 37.77 -29.82
N SER A 140 -9.46 38.00 -28.60
CA SER A 140 -9.67 36.93 -27.60
C SER A 140 -11.04 36.25 -27.70
N ASP A 141 -12.03 36.90 -28.31
CA ASP A 141 -13.38 36.34 -28.51
C ASP A 141 -13.32 35.07 -29.37
N ASP A 142 -12.54 35.08 -30.45
CA ASP A 142 -12.40 33.89 -31.31
C ASP A 142 -11.77 32.72 -30.57
N ILE A 143 -10.82 32.94 -29.65
CA ILE A 143 -10.16 31.85 -28.92
C ILE A 143 -11.08 31.30 -27.84
N LEU A 144 -11.78 32.16 -27.11
CA LEU A 144 -12.67 31.73 -26.03
C LEU A 144 -13.98 31.13 -26.56
N GLU A 145 -14.59 31.70 -27.61
CA GLU A 145 -15.73 31.08 -28.31
C GLU A 145 -15.34 29.75 -28.96
N ASN A 146 -14.11 29.62 -29.51
CA ASN A 146 -13.63 28.33 -29.99
C ASN A 146 -13.40 27.33 -28.85
N VAL A 147 -12.84 27.75 -27.71
CA VAL A 147 -12.62 26.87 -26.55
C VAL A 147 -13.95 26.42 -25.95
N LEU A 148 -14.89 27.35 -25.69
CA LEU A 148 -16.23 27.04 -25.18
C LEU A 148 -17.09 26.28 -26.21
N GLY A 149 -16.92 26.56 -27.49
CA GLY A 149 -17.60 25.84 -28.58
C GLY A 149 -17.03 24.45 -28.86
N SER A 150 -15.78 24.19 -28.44
CA SER A 150 -15.13 22.89 -28.56
C SER A 150 -15.27 22.03 -27.30
N ALA A 151 -15.38 22.65 -26.11
CA ALA A 151 -15.50 21.94 -24.85
C ALA A 151 -16.93 21.47 -24.61
N LEU A 152 -17.08 20.22 -24.17
CA LEU A 152 -18.35 19.69 -23.72
C LEU A 152 -18.78 20.44 -22.45
N SER A 153 -19.99 21.00 -22.47
CA SER A 153 -20.48 21.90 -21.42
C SER A 153 -21.95 21.69 -21.10
N GLN A 154 -22.31 21.90 -19.84
CA GLN A 154 -23.68 21.80 -19.34
C GLN A 154 -23.92 22.89 -18.29
N SER A 155 -25.03 23.62 -18.42
CA SER A 155 -25.43 24.64 -17.44
C SER A 155 -26.35 24.07 -16.37
N PHE A 156 -26.14 24.54 -15.13
CA PHE A 156 -26.94 24.25 -13.94
C PHE A 156 -27.15 25.56 -13.16
N ASP A 157 -28.33 26.16 -13.32
CA ASP A 157 -28.69 27.44 -12.71
C ASP A 157 -27.62 28.53 -12.89
N SER A 158 -26.89 28.90 -11.82
CA SER A 158 -25.81 29.90 -11.85
C SER A 158 -24.43 29.36 -12.28
N TYR A 159 -24.32 28.07 -12.54
CA TYR A 159 -23.05 27.40 -12.83
C TYR A 159 -23.00 26.87 -14.27
N LEU A 160 -21.83 26.98 -14.89
CA LEU A 160 -21.46 26.30 -16.12
C LEU A 160 -20.40 25.25 -15.80
N VAL A 161 -20.71 23.99 -16.10
CA VAL A 161 -19.80 22.86 -15.94
C VAL A 161 -19.18 22.57 -17.29
N LEU A 162 -17.85 22.46 -17.32
CA LEU A 162 -17.05 22.19 -18.50
C LEU A 162 -16.26 20.90 -18.29
N SER A 163 -16.18 20.05 -19.31
CA SER A 163 -15.36 18.86 -19.26
C SER A 163 -13.86 19.20 -19.21
N LYS A 164 -13.09 18.53 -18.34
CA LYS A 164 -11.61 18.51 -18.44
C LYS A 164 -11.13 17.38 -19.36
N ASN A 165 -11.94 16.33 -19.51
CA ASN A 165 -11.67 15.18 -20.39
C ASN A 165 -12.97 14.60 -20.94
N ASP A 166 -13.08 14.52 -22.26
CA ASP A 166 -14.28 14.10 -22.96
C ASP A 166 -14.68 12.64 -22.73
N THR A 167 -13.76 11.77 -22.29
CA THR A 167 -14.02 10.32 -22.18
C THR A 167 -15.14 9.98 -21.19
N THR A 168 -15.20 10.70 -20.07
CA THR A 168 -16.12 10.41 -18.96
C THR A 168 -17.29 11.40 -18.90
N TRP A 169 -17.38 12.31 -19.87
CA TRP A 169 -18.29 13.45 -19.82
C TRP A 169 -19.76 13.02 -19.76
N ASP A 170 -20.16 12.06 -20.59
CA ASP A 170 -21.55 11.58 -20.64
C ASP A 170 -21.98 10.99 -19.29
N ALA A 171 -21.07 10.27 -18.63
CA ALA A 171 -21.31 9.71 -17.30
C ALA A 171 -21.47 10.81 -16.25
N VAL A 172 -20.54 11.76 -16.21
CA VAL A 172 -20.60 12.91 -15.28
C VAL A 172 -21.89 13.71 -15.51
N CYS A 173 -22.25 14.02 -16.75
CA CYS A 173 -23.47 14.75 -17.06
C CYS A 173 -24.74 14.02 -16.61
N ALA A 174 -24.84 12.72 -16.91
CA ALA A 174 -26.01 11.93 -16.52
C ALA A 174 -26.20 11.94 -15.00
N ILE A 175 -25.10 11.85 -14.24
CA ILE A 175 -25.11 11.90 -12.78
C ILE A 175 -25.53 13.28 -12.28
N LEU A 176 -24.95 14.36 -12.81
CA LEU A 176 -25.29 15.72 -12.36
C LEU A 176 -26.76 16.05 -12.66
N MET A 177 -27.30 15.59 -13.80
CA MET A 177 -28.71 15.73 -14.12
C MET A 177 -29.60 14.96 -13.14
N GLU A 178 -29.25 13.71 -12.80
CA GLU A 178 -30.02 12.92 -11.84
C GLU A 178 -29.94 13.51 -10.42
N LEU A 179 -28.76 13.99 -9.99
CA LEU A 179 -28.59 14.68 -8.70
C LEU A 179 -29.41 15.96 -8.62
N ASN A 180 -29.55 16.69 -9.73
CA ASN A 180 -30.39 17.89 -9.80
C ASN A 180 -31.85 17.58 -9.47
N GLU A 181 -32.33 16.40 -9.89
CA GLU A 181 -33.71 15.95 -9.64
C GLU A 181 -33.88 15.31 -8.25
N LEU A 182 -32.88 14.57 -7.76
CA LEU A 182 -32.95 13.86 -6.47
C LEU A 182 -32.67 14.75 -5.26
N ASP A 183 -31.61 15.57 -5.31
CA ASP A 183 -31.21 16.48 -4.23
C ASP A 183 -30.49 17.71 -4.82
N TYR A 184 -31.29 18.68 -5.24
CA TYR A 184 -30.82 19.96 -5.77
C TYR A 184 -29.88 20.70 -4.81
N ASP A 185 -30.17 20.69 -3.51
CA ASP A 185 -29.37 21.41 -2.52
C ASP A 185 -27.98 20.77 -2.38
N PHE A 186 -27.89 19.43 -2.44
CA PHE A 186 -26.61 18.73 -2.49
C PHE A 186 -25.82 19.08 -3.74
N LEU A 187 -26.44 19.04 -4.92
CA LEU A 187 -25.78 19.39 -6.18
C LEU A 187 -25.23 20.82 -6.15
N MET A 188 -26.00 21.80 -5.67
CA MET A 188 -25.56 23.19 -5.60
C MET A 188 -24.39 23.39 -4.62
N ARG A 189 -24.38 22.69 -3.49
CA ARG A 189 -23.22 22.69 -2.57
C ARG A 189 -21.98 22.11 -3.25
N LEU A 190 -22.14 20.98 -3.94
CA LEU A 190 -21.07 20.29 -4.65
C LEU A 190 -20.46 21.17 -5.76
N LEU A 191 -21.30 21.76 -6.63
CA LEU A 191 -20.86 22.67 -7.68
C LEU A 191 -20.23 23.95 -7.10
N GLY A 192 -20.76 24.45 -5.98
CA GLY A 192 -20.18 25.60 -5.27
C GLY A 192 -18.76 25.32 -4.78
N ARG A 193 -18.52 24.14 -4.19
CA ARG A 193 -17.17 23.71 -3.78
C ARG A 193 -16.25 23.53 -4.99
N CYS A 194 -16.71 22.86 -6.04
CA CYS A 194 -15.93 22.71 -7.28
C CYS A 194 -15.58 24.06 -7.92
N ARG A 195 -16.47 25.06 -7.86
CA ARG A 195 -16.20 26.42 -8.35
C ARG A 195 -15.10 27.10 -7.54
N GLN A 196 -15.13 26.97 -6.21
CA GLN A 196 -14.11 27.60 -5.35
C GLN A 196 -12.71 27.12 -5.77
N THR A 197 -12.56 25.81 -5.88
CA THR A 197 -11.33 25.16 -6.33
C THR A 197 -10.95 25.51 -7.78
N SER A 198 -11.94 25.63 -8.67
CA SER A 198 -11.73 26.06 -10.07
C SER A 198 -11.36 27.54 -10.21
N GLY A 199 -11.80 28.40 -9.28
CA GLY A 199 -11.62 29.85 -9.33
C GLY A 199 -10.17 30.28 -9.16
N GLU A 200 -9.45 29.65 -8.24
CA GLU A 200 -8.02 29.91 -7.98
C GLU A 200 -7.13 29.54 -9.18
N CYS A 201 -7.47 28.46 -9.91
CA CYS A 201 -6.80 28.10 -11.16
C CYS A 201 -6.86 29.19 -12.23
N ILE A 202 -7.90 30.05 -12.20
CA ILE A 202 -8.13 31.09 -13.20
C ILE A 202 -7.65 32.46 -12.73
N GLU A 203 -7.60 32.73 -11.42
CA GLU A 203 -7.15 34.03 -10.86
C GLU A 203 -5.63 34.13 -10.69
N ASP A 204 -4.92 33.03 -10.40
CA ASP A 204 -3.49 33.07 -10.10
C ASP A 204 -2.55 32.80 -11.29
N ASN A 205 -3.06 32.38 -12.45
CA ASN A 205 -2.21 31.95 -13.58
C ASN A 205 -1.80 33.06 -14.56
N GLY A 206 -1.40 34.19 -13.98
CA GLY A 206 -0.40 35.09 -14.57
C GLY A 206 1.05 34.61 -14.40
N GLY A 207 1.31 33.42 -13.85
CA GLY A 207 2.64 32.79 -13.82
C GLY A 207 2.78 31.69 -12.76
N LEU A 208 3.21 30.49 -13.21
CA LEU A 208 3.54 29.32 -12.38
C LEU A 208 4.52 29.65 -11.24
N PHE A 209 4.08 29.69 -9.98
CA PHE A 209 4.88 29.18 -8.85
C PHE A 209 3.98 28.74 -7.68
N ASN A 210 4.25 27.52 -7.21
CA ASN A 210 3.60 26.74 -6.17
C ASN A 210 3.34 27.47 -4.84
N VAL A 211 2.06 27.63 -4.53
CA VAL A 211 1.50 27.49 -3.17
C VAL A 211 0.37 26.46 -3.32
N LEU A 212 0.24 25.54 -2.36
CA LEU A 212 -0.70 24.41 -2.41
C LEU A 212 -2.08 24.91 -2.89
N THR A 213 -2.49 24.53 -4.09
CA THR A 213 -3.81 24.92 -4.61
C THR A 213 -4.87 24.29 -3.71
N GLU A 214 -6.04 24.91 -3.49
CA GLU A 214 -7.11 24.31 -2.66
C GLU A 214 -7.44 22.85 -3.06
N ASP A 215 -7.18 22.46 -4.32
CA ASP A 215 -7.18 21.08 -4.84
C ASP A 215 -6.27 20.11 -4.06
N GLU A 216 -5.03 20.52 -3.74
CA GLU A 216 -4.05 19.71 -3.01
C GLU A 216 -4.45 19.61 -1.53
N MET A 217 -5.00 20.68 -0.94
CA MET A 217 -5.54 20.65 0.42
C MET A 217 -6.75 19.72 0.54
N LEU A 218 -7.68 19.77 -0.43
CA LEU A 218 -8.82 18.85 -0.46
C LEU A 218 -8.37 17.39 -0.63
N GLU A 219 -7.37 17.12 -1.46
CA GLU A 219 -6.79 15.77 -1.60
C GLU A 219 -6.16 15.29 -0.29
N GLU A 220 -5.41 16.15 0.42
CA GLU A 220 -4.83 15.82 1.73
C GLU A 220 -5.89 15.53 2.79
N ASP A 221 -6.97 16.31 2.87
CA ASP A 221 -8.06 16.10 3.82
C ASP A 221 -8.77 14.76 3.56
N VAL A 222 -9.13 14.48 2.29
CA VAL A 222 -9.79 13.22 1.91
C VAL A 222 -8.85 12.03 2.11
N ALA A 223 -7.55 12.19 1.83
CA ALA A 223 -6.55 11.17 2.10
C ALA A 223 -6.42 10.88 3.60
N ALA A 224 -6.45 11.91 4.45
CA ALA A 224 -6.38 11.75 5.90
C ALA A 224 -7.59 10.98 6.46
N ASP A 225 -8.81 11.34 6.05
CA ASP A 225 -10.05 10.65 6.48
C ASP A 225 -10.06 9.18 6.02
N ARG A 226 -9.53 8.91 4.82
CA ARG A 226 -9.30 7.54 4.33
C ARG A 226 -8.28 6.81 5.20
N GLU A 227 -7.15 7.43 5.47
CA GLU A 227 -6.07 6.85 6.28
C GLU A 227 -6.59 6.49 7.68
N GLU A 228 -7.38 7.36 8.32
CA GLU A 228 -8.01 7.09 9.62
C GLU A 228 -8.92 5.85 9.57
N ARG A 229 -9.78 5.74 8.54
CA ARG A 229 -10.65 4.56 8.34
C ARG A 229 -9.85 3.27 8.11
N LYS A 230 -8.72 3.34 7.41
CA LYS A 230 -7.83 2.19 7.20
C LYS A 230 -7.07 1.83 8.48
N GLU A 231 -6.58 2.81 9.23
CA GLU A 231 -5.91 2.58 10.51
C GLU A 231 -6.83 1.88 11.52
N GLY A 232 -8.12 2.27 11.57
CA GLY A 232 -9.15 1.59 12.35
C GLY A 232 -9.23 0.09 12.05
N LYS A 233 -9.25 -0.27 10.77
CA LYS A 233 -9.22 -1.67 10.29
C LYS A 233 -7.87 -2.38 10.48
N GLY A 234 -6.90 -1.77 11.16
CA GLY A 234 -5.60 -2.35 11.47
C GLY A 234 -4.55 -2.19 10.36
N PHE A 235 -4.79 -1.35 9.36
CA PHE A 235 -3.76 -1.00 8.36
C PHE A 235 -2.75 -0.01 8.93
N VAL A 236 -1.56 0.03 8.33
CA VAL A 236 -0.51 1.01 8.65
C VAL A 236 -0.41 1.98 7.48
N THR A 237 -0.48 3.29 7.75
CA THR A 237 -0.33 4.32 6.71
C THR A 237 1.08 4.31 6.12
N PRO A 238 1.25 4.58 4.80
CA PRO A 238 2.57 4.64 4.16
C PRO A 238 3.52 5.60 4.87
N THR A 239 3.01 6.76 5.30
CA THR A 239 3.77 7.78 6.02
C THR A 239 4.27 7.28 7.37
N SER A 240 3.40 6.66 8.17
CA SER A 240 3.76 6.07 9.46
C SER A 240 4.76 4.93 9.30
N ALA A 241 4.58 4.08 8.28
CA ALA A 241 5.48 2.99 7.97
C ALA A 241 6.88 3.51 7.59
N ALA A 242 6.95 4.46 6.65
CA ALA A 242 8.19 5.09 6.22
C ALA A 242 8.93 5.78 7.39
N ALA A 243 8.19 6.48 8.26
CA ALA A 243 8.74 7.10 9.46
C ALA A 243 9.32 6.07 10.43
N PHE A 244 8.61 4.96 10.70
CA PHE A 244 9.09 3.88 11.54
C PHE A 244 10.37 3.23 11.00
N LEU A 245 10.40 2.88 9.71
CA LEU A 245 11.55 2.26 9.06
C LEU A 245 12.76 3.21 9.00
N SER A 246 12.52 4.48 8.68
CA SER A 246 13.55 5.52 8.66
C SER A 246 14.15 5.76 10.05
N GLN A 247 13.30 5.83 11.09
CA GLN A 247 13.75 5.96 12.48
C GLN A 247 14.62 4.77 12.89
N ALA A 248 14.20 3.53 12.59
CA ALA A 248 14.96 2.33 12.91
C ALA A 248 16.34 2.29 12.22
N ARG A 249 16.47 2.86 11.00
CA ARG A 249 17.77 3.01 10.31
C ARG A 249 18.65 4.09 10.91
N SER A 250 18.05 5.20 11.35
CA SER A 250 18.79 6.40 11.75
C SER A 250 19.25 6.36 13.21
N ASP A 251 18.45 5.75 14.09
CA ASP A 251 18.77 5.68 15.51
C ASP A 251 20.02 4.79 15.76
N PRO A 252 21.00 5.25 16.57
CA PRO A 252 22.15 4.44 16.92
C PRO A 252 21.73 3.14 17.63
N LEU A 253 22.34 2.01 17.27
CA LEU A 253 21.98 0.69 17.82
C LEU A 253 21.94 0.67 19.36
N LYS A 254 22.88 1.35 20.03
CA LYS A 254 22.91 1.48 21.49
C LYS A 254 21.67 2.19 22.03
N LYS A 255 21.19 3.24 21.35
CA LYS A 255 19.98 3.98 21.71
C LYS A 255 18.74 3.12 21.51
N ILE A 256 18.68 2.36 20.41
CA ILE A 256 17.59 1.39 20.17
C ILE A 256 17.56 0.42 21.35
N ILE A 257 18.64 -0.30 21.65
CA ILE A 257 18.66 -1.31 22.72
C ILE A 257 18.32 -0.72 24.10
N ALA A 258 18.84 0.46 24.43
CA ALA A 258 18.65 1.10 25.73
C ALA A 258 17.24 1.66 25.95
N THR A 259 16.46 1.92 24.90
CA THR A 259 15.13 2.52 25.02
C THR A 259 14.09 1.45 25.37
N PRO A 260 13.49 1.46 26.58
CA PRO A 260 12.54 0.42 26.98
C PRO A 260 11.15 0.63 26.36
N LYS A 261 10.83 1.85 25.92
CA LYS A 261 9.52 2.20 25.35
C LYS A 261 9.44 1.80 23.87
N MET A 262 8.27 1.31 23.47
CA MET A 262 7.93 1.04 22.07
C MET A 262 8.00 2.32 21.23
N ALA A 263 8.33 2.18 19.94
CA ALA A 263 8.43 3.28 18.99
C ALA A 263 7.13 4.13 18.95
N PRO A 264 7.20 5.45 18.74
CA PRO A 264 6.01 6.31 18.71
C PRO A 264 4.96 5.85 17.69
N ALA A 265 5.35 5.51 16.46
CA ALA A 265 4.44 5.05 15.41
C ALA A 265 3.73 3.73 15.80
N ALA A 266 4.48 2.73 16.26
CA ALA A 266 3.91 1.47 16.74
C ALA A 266 2.95 1.68 17.93
N ARG A 267 3.29 2.60 18.85
CA ARG A 267 2.43 2.93 19.99
C ARG A 267 1.13 3.63 19.57
N ALA A 268 1.20 4.52 18.58
CA ALA A 268 0.01 5.18 18.03
C ALA A 268 -0.92 4.15 17.40
N TYR A 269 -0.37 3.25 16.57
CA TYR A 269 -1.10 2.15 15.94
C TYR A 269 -1.83 1.26 16.97
N PHE A 270 -1.13 0.72 17.97
CA PHE A 270 -1.79 -0.16 18.95
C PHE A 270 -2.82 0.60 19.80
N LYS A 271 -2.61 1.89 20.07
CA LYS A 271 -3.60 2.73 20.77
C LYS A 271 -4.86 2.96 19.93
N ALA A 272 -4.73 3.17 18.62
CA ALA A 272 -5.85 3.32 17.71
C ALA A 272 -6.67 2.02 17.60
N ALA A 273 -5.99 0.88 17.42
CA ALA A 273 -6.62 -0.44 17.40
C ALA A 273 -7.36 -0.78 18.72
N GLU A 274 -6.80 -0.41 19.87
CA GLU A 274 -7.46 -0.56 21.18
C GLU A 274 -8.68 0.37 21.36
N ALA A 275 -8.72 1.51 20.67
CA ALA A 275 -9.83 2.46 20.76
C ALA A 275 -11.07 1.95 19.99
N GLU A 276 -10.89 1.31 18.82
CA GLU A 276 -11.99 0.71 18.06
C GLU A 276 -12.56 -0.56 18.71
N LEU A 277 -11.72 -1.35 19.39
CA LEU A 277 -12.18 -2.53 20.16
C LEU A 277 -13.12 -2.18 21.31
N LYS A 278 -13.22 -0.89 21.69
CA LYS A 278 -14.26 -0.40 22.59
C LYS A 278 -15.45 0.07 21.76
N PRO A 279 -16.53 -0.73 21.64
CA PRO A 279 -17.75 -0.20 21.04
C PRO A 279 -18.22 0.99 21.88
N ASP A 280 -18.38 2.14 21.23
CA ASP A 280 -19.19 3.24 21.76
C ASP A 280 -20.58 2.65 22.04
N LEU A 281 -20.96 2.52 23.31
CA LEU A 281 -22.31 2.13 23.67
C LEU A 281 -23.26 3.27 23.27
N PRO A 282 -24.16 3.09 22.28
CA PRO A 282 -25.26 4.01 22.12
C PRO A 282 -26.28 3.65 23.20
N SER A 283 -26.35 4.49 24.23
CA SER A 283 -27.51 4.50 25.13
C SER A 283 -28.74 4.90 24.32
N ARG A 284 -29.54 3.92 23.87
CA ARG A 284 -30.95 4.14 23.53
C ARG A 284 -31.75 2.84 23.58
N THR A 285 -32.57 2.76 24.62
CA THR A 285 -33.71 1.88 24.79
C THR A 285 -34.57 1.80 23.52
N GLY A 286 -34.78 0.59 23.02
CA GLY A 286 -35.64 0.30 21.87
C GLY A 286 -35.70 -1.20 21.61
N ASP A 287 -36.47 -1.89 22.44
CA ASP A 287 -36.75 -3.33 22.37
C ASP A 287 -37.30 -3.72 20.98
N LYS A 288 -36.55 -4.53 20.22
CA LYS A 288 -37.06 -5.33 19.10
C LYS A 288 -36.54 -6.76 19.25
N PRO A 289 -37.41 -7.78 19.14
CA PRO A 289 -37.02 -9.17 19.31
C PRO A 289 -36.16 -9.64 18.13
N SER A 290 -35.12 -10.39 18.46
CA SER A 290 -34.05 -10.88 17.60
C SER A 290 -34.47 -11.99 16.62
N ASP A 291 -34.24 -11.78 15.32
CA ASP A 291 -34.17 -12.81 14.30
C ASP A 291 -32.80 -13.52 14.35
N HIS A 292 -32.67 -14.55 15.20
CA HIS A 292 -31.43 -15.32 15.35
C HIS A 292 -31.36 -16.59 14.49
N ILE A 293 -32.24 -16.76 13.49
CA ILE A 293 -32.38 -18.05 12.78
C ILE A 293 -31.71 -18.09 11.38
N ASP A 294 -31.31 -16.96 10.77
CA ASP A 294 -30.75 -16.95 9.39
C ASP A 294 -29.24 -16.63 9.25
N SER A 295 -28.59 -15.98 10.24
CA SER A 295 -27.17 -15.57 10.09
C SER A 295 -26.16 -16.72 10.01
N GLU A 296 -26.45 -17.87 10.64
CA GLU A 296 -25.54 -19.03 10.61
C GLU A 296 -25.54 -19.72 9.24
N SER A 297 -26.69 -19.72 8.55
CA SER A 297 -26.84 -20.25 7.19
C SER A 297 -26.09 -19.39 6.16
N ILE A 298 -26.19 -18.07 6.28
CA ILE A 298 -25.51 -17.12 5.37
C ILE A 298 -23.99 -17.21 5.52
N ASN A 299 -23.47 -17.27 6.75
CA ASN A 299 -22.02 -17.43 6.98
C ASN A 299 -21.47 -18.70 6.32
N ILE A 300 -22.20 -19.83 6.36
CA ILE A 300 -21.79 -21.05 5.68
C ILE A 300 -21.77 -20.86 4.15
N LYS A 301 -22.74 -20.16 3.58
CA LYS A 301 -22.79 -19.83 2.14
C LYS A 301 -21.62 -18.93 1.73
N VAL A 302 -21.32 -17.88 2.50
CA VAL A 302 -20.18 -16.97 2.28
C VAL A 302 -18.87 -17.74 2.34
N VAL A 303 -18.67 -18.63 3.33
CA VAL A 303 -17.45 -19.45 3.43
C VAL A 303 -17.29 -20.36 2.21
N ARG A 304 -18.35 -21.00 1.73
CA ARG A 304 -18.31 -21.82 0.49
C ARG A 304 -18.04 -20.98 -0.75
N PHE A 305 -18.55 -19.75 -0.80
CA PHE A 305 -18.27 -18.83 -1.89
C PHE A 305 -16.79 -18.43 -1.90
N ILE A 306 -16.21 -18.08 -0.74
CA ILE A 306 -14.76 -17.81 -0.60
C ILE A 306 -13.93 -19.01 -1.06
N GLN A 307 -14.32 -20.24 -0.69
CA GLN A 307 -13.63 -21.45 -1.17
C GLN A 307 -13.70 -21.60 -2.70
N THR A 308 -14.84 -21.24 -3.32
CA THR A 308 -14.97 -21.22 -4.77
C THR A 308 -14.03 -20.20 -5.41
N LEU A 309 -13.90 -19.01 -4.82
CA LEU A 309 -12.97 -17.97 -5.28
C LEU A 309 -11.49 -18.39 -5.12
N GLN A 310 -11.15 -19.09 -4.04
CA GLN A 310 -9.81 -19.65 -3.83
C GLN A 310 -9.48 -20.73 -4.87
N ASN A 311 -10.43 -21.63 -5.16
CA ASN A 311 -10.27 -22.67 -6.19
C ASN A 311 -10.15 -22.09 -7.60
N ALA A 312 -10.68 -20.88 -7.83
CA ALA A 312 -10.58 -20.14 -9.07
C ALA A 312 -9.33 -19.23 -9.14
N GLU A 313 -8.44 -19.28 -8.15
CA GLU A 313 -7.23 -18.45 -8.05
C GLU A 313 -7.52 -16.93 -8.04
N VAL A 314 -8.75 -16.53 -7.75
CA VAL A 314 -9.16 -15.12 -7.53
C VAL A 314 -8.61 -14.61 -6.20
N LEU A 315 -8.72 -15.48 -5.19
CA LEU A 315 -8.11 -15.29 -3.89
C LEU A 315 -6.95 -16.28 -3.80
N PRO A 316 -5.80 -15.88 -3.22
CA PRO A 316 -4.78 -16.86 -2.87
C PRO A 316 -5.42 -17.94 -1.98
N ALA A 317 -5.02 -19.20 -2.16
CA ALA A 317 -5.51 -20.33 -1.38
C ALA A 317 -5.24 -20.08 0.12
N SER A 318 -6.25 -19.54 0.81
CA SER A 318 -6.25 -19.15 2.22
C SER A 318 -5.04 -18.35 2.71
N ASP A 319 -5.02 -17.03 2.44
CA ASP A 319 -4.18 -16.06 3.18
C ASP A 319 -4.99 -15.01 3.97
N TYR A 320 -6.33 -15.01 3.89
CA TYR A 320 -7.20 -13.96 4.47
C TYR A 320 -8.15 -14.39 5.57
N LYS A 321 -8.23 -15.68 5.90
CA LYS A 321 -8.75 -16.04 7.22
C LYS A 321 -7.66 -15.65 8.20
N MET A 322 -8.05 -14.93 9.26
CA MET A 322 -7.43 -15.01 10.60
C MET A 322 -6.44 -16.16 10.61
N ILE A 323 -5.14 -15.88 10.83
CA ILE A 323 -4.09 -16.87 11.04
C ILE A 323 -4.71 -17.99 11.88
N ASP A 324 -5.18 -19.04 11.20
CA ASP A 324 -5.99 -20.07 11.82
C ASP A 324 -4.97 -20.90 12.58
N HIS A 325 -5.16 -21.03 13.89
CA HIS A 325 -4.17 -21.60 14.80
C HIS A 325 -3.81 -23.08 14.49
N ASP A 326 -4.48 -23.71 13.51
CA ASP A 326 -4.50 -25.16 13.32
C ASP A 326 -3.70 -25.72 12.14
N ASP A 327 -3.30 -24.91 11.15
CA ASP A 327 -2.42 -25.38 10.07
C ASP A 327 -1.06 -24.68 10.16
N ALA A 328 -0.10 -25.35 10.82
CA ALA A 328 1.35 -25.09 10.83
C ALA A 328 1.78 -23.65 10.47
N GLY A 329 2.04 -22.84 11.50
CA GLY A 329 2.30 -21.40 11.52
C GLY A 329 2.81 -20.69 10.25
N PRO A 330 2.47 -19.39 10.06
CA PRO A 330 2.69 -18.63 8.82
C PRO A 330 4.16 -18.27 8.50
N TRP A 331 5.11 -18.84 9.22
CA TRP A 331 6.55 -18.58 9.10
C TRP A 331 7.32 -19.89 8.99
N ASP A 332 8.49 -19.84 8.38
CA ASP A 332 9.28 -21.05 8.16
C ASP A 332 9.84 -21.59 9.50
N HIS A 333 9.25 -22.69 10.00
CA HIS A 333 9.55 -23.35 11.29
C HIS A 333 11.03 -23.71 11.51
N HIS A 334 11.87 -23.63 10.49
CA HIS A 334 13.31 -23.80 10.63
C HIS A 334 13.99 -22.68 11.45
N LEU A 335 13.39 -21.48 11.54
CA LEU A 335 13.98 -20.36 12.25
C LEU A 335 14.01 -20.61 13.77
N PRO A 336 15.12 -20.29 14.47
CA PRO A 336 15.18 -20.42 15.92
C PRO A 336 14.07 -19.66 16.65
N LEU A 337 13.69 -18.48 16.15
CA LEU A 337 12.60 -17.69 16.70
C LEU A 337 11.22 -18.38 16.56
N ALA A 338 11.00 -19.16 15.49
CA ALA A 338 9.75 -19.91 15.28
C ALA A 338 9.55 -20.96 16.39
N LYS A 339 10.61 -21.69 16.74
CA LYS A 339 10.58 -22.65 17.85
C LYS A 339 10.28 -22.01 19.20
N ALA A 340 10.75 -20.78 19.41
CA ALA A 340 10.44 -20.01 20.62
C ALA A 340 8.98 -19.54 20.63
N MET A 341 8.43 -19.13 19.48
CA MET A 341 7.01 -18.80 19.33
C MET A 341 6.11 -20.02 19.62
N ASP A 342 6.47 -21.20 19.10
CA ASP A 342 5.74 -22.45 19.36
C ASP A 342 5.73 -22.79 20.86
N HIS A 343 6.86 -22.58 21.55
CA HIS A 343 6.93 -22.77 22.99
C HIS A 343 6.11 -21.73 23.78
N ILE A 344 6.08 -20.47 23.33
CA ILE A 344 5.22 -19.44 23.92
C ILE A 344 3.75 -19.78 23.72
N ASN A 345 3.34 -20.23 22.54
CA ASN A 345 1.96 -20.65 22.28
C ASN A 345 1.49 -21.73 23.29
N GLN A 346 2.38 -22.66 23.64
CA GLN A 346 2.10 -23.72 24.62
C GLN A 346 2.13 -23.24 26.08
N THR A 347 2.88 -22.18 26.41
CA THR A 347 3.14 -21.77 27.81
C THR A 347 2.42 -20.48 28.22
N ASP A 348 2.12 -19.60 27.29
CA ASP A 348 1.54 -18.27 27.48
C ASP A 348 0.78 -17.83 26.21
N PRO A 349 -0.46 -18.33 26.01
CA PRO A 349 -1.26 -18.05 24.81
C PRO A 349 -1.59 -16.56 24.63
N ASP A 350 -1.76 -15.82 25.72
CA ASP A 350 -2.03 -14.37 25.66
C ASP A 350 -0.83 -13.62 25.09
N LEU A 351 0.37 -13.94 25.56
CA LEU A 351 1.61 -13.38 25.01
C LEU A 351 1.78 -13.75 23.53
N TYR A 352 1.46 -14.99 23.14
CA TYR A 352 1.50 -15.45 21.75
C TYR A 352 0.61 -14.60 20.85
N THR A 353 -0.66 -14.39 21.24
CA THR A 353 -1.61 -13.54 20.51
C THR A 353 -1.07 -12.13 20.33
N GLN A 354 -0.53 -11.53 21.39
CA GLN A 354 0.04 -10.19 21.28
C GLN A 354 1.28 -10.15 20.36
N LEU A 355 2.10 -11.22 20.32
CA LEU A 355 3.23 -11.30 19.39
C LEU A 355 2.75 -11.47 17.94
N LEU A 356 1.66 -12.22 17.70
CA LEU A 356 1.02 -12.28 16.39
C LEU A 356 0.53 -10.90 15.93
N THR A 357 -0.09 -10.12 16.81
CA THR A 357 -0.51 -8.75 16.51
C THR A 357 0.68 -7.86 16.16
N GLU A 358 1.80 -7.99 16.87
CA GLU A 358 3.04 -7.27 16.53
C GLU A 358 3.61 -7.70 15.17
N LEU A 359 3.57 -8.99 14.84
CA LEU A 359 4.03 -9.47 13.54
C LEU A 359 3.14 -8.94 12.41
N TYR A 360 1.82 -8.89 12.62
CA TYR A 360 0.87 -8.31 11.68
C TYR A 360 1.19 -6.82 11.42
N TYR A 361 1.38 -6.05 12.48
CA TYR A 361 1.83 -4.65 12.38
C TYR A 361 3.12 -4.49 11.56
N LEU A 362 4.13 -5.31 11.85
CA LEU A 362 5.42 -5.26 11.14
C LEU A 362 5.30 -5.67 9.67
N SER A 363 4.42 -6.63 9.36
CA SER A 363 4.16 -7.07 7.99
C SER A 363 3.49 -5.96 7.19
N ASN A 364 2.44 -5.34 7.75
CA ASN A 364 1.77 -4.18 7.14
C ASN A 364 2.72 -2.99 7.00
N THR A 365 3.63 -2.79 7.96
CA THR A 365 4.67 -1.76 7.88
C THR A 365 5.61 -2.00 6.68
N LEU A 366 6.01 -3.25 6.40
CA LEU A 366 6.82 -3.55 5.23
C LEU A 366 6.04 -3.38 3.92
N ILE A 367 4.78 -3.80 3.87
CA ILE A 367 3.92 -3.66 2.67
C ILE A 367 3.73 -2.18 2.32
N ALA A 368 3.41 -1.35 3.32
CA ALA A 368 3.10 0.06 3.11
C ALA A 368 4.36 0.94 2.93
N GLY A 369 5.48 0.57 3.55
CA GLY A 369 6.63 1.46 3.70
C GLY A 369 7.94 1.02 3.03
N CYS A 370 8.00 -0.16 2.40
CA CYS A 370 9.25 -0.71 1.87
C CYS A 370 9.08 -1.32 0.48
N GLY A 371 9.98 -0.98 -0.44
CA GLY A 371 10.09 -1.67 -1.72
C GLY A 371 10.80 -3.03 -1.62
N PHE A 372 10.31 -4.01 -2.38
CA PHE A 372 10.92 -5.34 -2.52
C PHE A 372 10.97 -5.73 -4.00
N GLN A 373 12.18 -5.85 -4.56
CA GLN A 373 12.36 -6.21 -5.99
C GLN A 373 11.51 -5.36 -6.94
N GLU A 374 11.52 -4.03 -6.76
CA GLU A 374 10.76 -3.05 -7.57
C GLU A 374 9.22 -3.13 -7.44
N ARG A 375 8.70 -3.91 -6.50
CA ARG A 375 7.27 -4.03 -6.20
C ARG A 375 6.99 -3.89 -4.69
N ILE A 376 5.71 -3.89 -4.33
CA ILE A 376 5.28 -4.08 -2.95
C ILE A 376 5.42 -5.55 -2.52
N PHE A 377 5.60 -5.77 -1.22
CA PHE A 377 5.59 -7.11 -0.64
C PHE A 377 4.21 -7.76 -0.79
N GLN A 378 4.18 -9.07 -1.07
CA GLN A 378 2.97 -9.86 -0.82
C GLN A 378 2.82 -10.10 0.70
N PRO A 379 1.59 -10.29 1.23
CA PRO A 379 1.37 -10.42 2.67
C PRO A 379 2.21 -11.51 3.35
N LYS A 380 2.25 -12.71 2.76
CA LYS A 380 3.06 -13.82 3.28
C LYS A 380 4.55 -13.52 3.24
N GLU A 381 5.03 -12.94 2.14
CA GLU A 381 6.43 -12.52 1.99
C GLU A 381 6.81 -11.45 3.03
N ALA A 382 5.91 -10.49 3.30
CA ALA A 382 6.12 -9.46 4.31
C ALA A 382 6.23 -10.06 5.72
N ALA A 383 5.38 -11.04 6.05
CA ALA A 383 5.43 -11.74 7.33
C ALA A 383 6.73 -12.53 7.50
N GLU A 384 7.12 -13.31 6.48
CA GLU A 384 8.39 -14.05 6.48
C GLU A 384 9.60 -13.12 6.57
N ALA A 385 9.58 -11.99 5.85
CA ALA A 385 10.60 -10.96 5.90
C ALA A 385 10.68 -10.31 7.28
N ALA A 386 9.55 -9.84 7.83
CA ALA A 386 9.49 -9.24 9.16
C ALA A 386 10.01 -10.20 10.23
N PHE A 387 9.61 -11.48 10.16
CA PHE A 387 10.05 -12.50 11.10
C PHE A 387 11.56 -12.82 10.95
N SER A 388 12.07 -12.83 9.72
CA SER A 388 13.50 -12.96 9.43
C SER A 388 14.32 -11.83 10.04
N VAL A 389 13.86 -10.58 9.90
CA VAL A 389 14.48 -9.41 10.53
C VAL A 389 14.46 -9.52 12.05
N CYS A 390 13.33 -9.96 12.64
CA CYS A 390 13.24 -10.19 14.09
C CYS A 390 14.24 -11.26 14.55
N ASN A 391 14.38 -12.36 13.81
CA ASN A 391 15.34 -13.41 14.12
C ASN A 391 16.78 -12.86 14.12
N LEU A 392 17.14 -12.06 13.11
CA LEU A 392 18.45 -11.39 13.05
C LEU A 392 18.67 -10.46 14.25
N GLY A 393 17.65 -9.68 14.63
CA GLY A 393 17.72 -8.80 15.79
C GLY A 393 17.94 -9.55 17.11
N SER A 394 17.35 -10.74 17.24
CA SER A 394 17.49 -11.59 18.42
C SER A 394 18.93 -12.10 18.63
N GLU A 395 19.70 -12.29 17.55
CA GLU A 395 21.10 -12.70 17.64
C GLU A 395 22.04 -11.59 18.13
N ILE A 396 21.61 -10.33 18.01
CA ILE A 396 22.42 -9.13 18.25
C ILE A 396 22.23 -8.60 19.67
N LEU A 397 21.06 -8.81 20.27
CA LEU A 397 20.81 -8.41 21.64
C LEU A 397 21.74 -9.16 22.61
N PRO A 398 22.21 -8.49 23.68
CA PRO A 398 23.05 -9.13 24.69
C PRO A 398 22.26 -10.28 25.31
N LYS A 399 22.75 -11.52 25.12
CA LYS A 399 22.28 -12.67 25.89
C LYS A 399 22.56 -12.35 27.35
N THR A 400 21.52 -12.19 28.18
CA THR A 400 21.71 -12.06 29.63
C THR A 400 22.54 -13.26 30.09
N ASP A 401 23.68 -13.02 30.73
CA ASP A 401 24.69 -14.01 31.15
C ASP A 401 24.10 -15.41 31.41
N THR A 402 24.38 -16.33 30.50
CA THR A 402 24.38 -17.77 30.75
C THR A 402 25.67 -18.29 30.13
N GLY A 403 26.48 -18.99 30.94
CA GLY A 403 27.86 -19.40 30.65
C GLY A 403 28.06 -20.21 29.36
N PRO A 404 29.33 -20.59 29.08
CA PRO A 404 29.70 -21.12 27.79
C PRO A 404 29.23 -22.57 27.62
N GLU A 405 29.01 -22.89 26.34
CA GLU A 405 28.93 -24.23 25.74
C GLU A 405 27.55 -24.92 25.61
N ASP A 406 27.22 -25.11 24.33
CA ASP A 406 26.62 -26.27 23.69
C ASP A 406 25.41 -26.96 24.33
N ASN A 407 24.32 -26.95 23.55
CA ASN A 407 23.02 -27.60 23.78
C ASN A 407 22.16 -26.96 24.89
N MET A 408 21.50 -25.83 24.59
CA MET A 408 20.40 -25.31 25.41
C MET A 408 19.03 -25.47 24.74
N PRO A 409 17.98 -25.89 25.50
CA PRO A 409 16.58 -25.91 25.07
C PRO A 409 16.07 -24.48 24.81
N ALA A 410 14.86 -24.33 24.25
CA ALA A 410 14.24 -23.08 23.77
C ALA A 410 14.10 -21.90 24.78
N GLU A 411 14.67 -22.00 25.97
CA GLU A 411 14.57 -21.07 27.09
C GLU A 411 15.25 -19.68 26.89
N PRO A 412 16.37 -19.50 26.16
CA PRO A 412 16.98 -18.17 26.02
C PRO A 412 16.22 -17.25 25.05
N LEU A 413 15.69 -17.76 23.94
CA LEU A 413 14.93 -16.97 22.96
C LEU A 413 13.53 -16.61 23.48
N THR A 414 12.89 -17.53 24.20
CA THR A 414 11.61 -17.28 24.85
C THR A 414 11.71 -16.11 25.84
N LYS A 415 12.80 -16.04 26.62
CA LYS A 415 13.08 -14.92 27.54
C LYS A 415 13.31 -13.60 26.79
N ILE A 416 14.01 -13.65 25.65
CA ILE A 416 14.22 -12.47 24.79
C ILE A 416 12.88 -11.96 24.26
N LEU A 417 12.00 -12.83 23.75
CA LEU A 417 10.66 -12.46 23.28
C LEU A 417 9.80 -11.85 24.38
N LYS A 418 9.83 -12.42 25.59
CA LYS A 418 9.14 -11.86 26.78
C LYS A 418 9.65 -10.48 27.17
N THR A 419 10.96 -10.23 27.00
CA THR A 419 11.60 -8.98 27.45
C THR A 419 11.49 -7.87 26.41
N TYR A 420 11.78 -8.18 25.15
CA TYR A 420 11.97 -7.17 24.10
C TYR A 420 10.82 -7.11 23.10
N ARG A 421 10.05 -8.19 22.92
CA ARG A 421 8.94 -8.28 21.95
C ARG A 421 9.39 -8.13 20.48
N LEU A 422 8.53 -8.44 19.51
CA LEU A 422 8.92 -8.51 18.08
C LEU A 422 9.24 -7.14 17.50
N VAL A 423 8.48 -6.09 17.83
CA VAL A 423 8.74 -4.73 17.30
C VAL A 423 10.17 -4.28 17.60
N LYS A 424 10.69 -4.60 18.79
CA LYS A 424 12.06 -4.25 19.17
C LYS A 424 13.10 -5.06 18.43
N LEU A 425 12.87 -6.38 18.33
CA LEU A 425 13.74 -7.28 17.58
C LEU A 425 13.83 -6.83 16.13
N PHE A 426 12.71 -6.43 15.55
CA PHE A 426 12.67 -5.87 14.21
C PHE A 426 13.53 -4.61 14.10
N GLN A 427 13.37 -3.61 14.98
CA GLN A 427 14.18 -2.37 14.91
C GLN A 427 15.69 -2.65 14.97
N VAL A 428 16.10 -3.58 15.84
CA VAL A 428 17.50 -4.01 15.94
C VAL A 428 17.95 -4.71 14.67
N GLY A 429 17.19 -5.68 14.17
CA GLY A 429 17.50 -6.42 12.95
C GLY A 429 17.56 -5.50 11.72
N TRP A 430 16.61 -4.58 11.60
CA TRP A 430 16.51 -3.61 10.50
C TRP A 430 17.72 -2.68 10.45
N LYS A 431 18.13 -2.16 11.62
CA LYS A 431 19.36 -1.35 11.73
C LYS A 431 20.59 -2.15 11.28
N ILE A 432 20.67 -3.42 11.66
CA ILE A 432 21.78 -4.29 11.30
C ILE A 432 21.79 -4.62 9.80
N LEU A 433 20.64 -4.88 9.18
CA LEU A 433 20.55 -5.05 7.73
C LEU A 433 21.02 -3.80 7.00
N PHE A 434 20.54 -2.63 7.43
CA PHE A 434 20.95 -1.37 6.83
C PHE A 434 22.45 -1.11 6.98
N ASP A 435 23.00 -1.19 8.19
CA ASP A 435 24.42 -0.85 8.43
C ASP A 435 25.38 -1.89 7.85
N ASN A 436 25.09 -3.18 8.03
CA ASN A 436 26.04 -4.25 7.74
C ASN A 436 25.86 -4.91 6.38
N VAL A 437 24.74 -4.67 5.70
CA VAL A 437 24.48 -5.18 4.35
C VAL A 437 24.39 -4.02 3.37
N VAL A 438 23.35 -3.17 3.47
CA VAL A 438 23.08 -2.15 2.45
C VAL A 438 24.19 -1.08 2.40
N LEU A 439 24.44 -0.41 3.53
CA LEU A 439 25.46 0.63 3.63
C LEU A 439 26.87 0.08 3.45
N TYR A 440 27.13 -1.13 3.92
CA TYR A 440 28.40 -1.82 3.69
C TYR A 440 28.62 -2.08 2.20
N THR A 441 27.63 -2.63 1.50
CA THR A 441 27.69 -2.89 0.05
C THR A 441 27.91 -1.60 -0.72
N ALA A 442 27.16 -0.54 -0.41
CA ALA A 442 27.29 0.77 -1.05
C ALA A 442 28.71 1.34 -0.90
N LYS A 443 29.29 1.25 0.30
CA LYS A 443 30.68 1.69 0.54
C LYS A 443 31.69 0.88 -0.24
N ARG A 444 31.52 -0.45 -0.34
CA ARG A 444 32.42 -1.32 -1.13
C ARG A 444 32.33 -1.03 -2.63
N VAL A 445 31.13 -0.74 -3.15
CA VAL A 445 30.95 -0.32 -4.54
C VAL A 445 31.62 1.04 -4.80
N LEU A 446 31.48 1.99 -3.86
CA LEU A 446 32.16 3.28 -3.97
C LEU A 446 33.69 3.14 -3.92
N GLU A 447 34.23 2.29 -3.05
CA GLU A 447 35.65 1.93 -3.03
C GLU A 447 36.10 1.33 -4.36
N PHE A 448 35.30 0.43 -4.93
CA PHE A 448 35.57 -0.18 -6.23
C PHE A 448 35.61 0.85 -7.37
N PHE A 449 34.67 1.81 -7.41
CA PHE A 449 34.72 2.90 -8.39
C PHE A 449 36.01 3.74 -8.28
N ASN A 450 36.45 4.02 -7.06
CA ASN A 450 37.73 4.73 -6.85
C ASN A 450 38.93 3.92 -7.37
N ILE A 451 38.93 2.59 -7.19
CA ILE A 451 39.97 1.72 -7.74
C ILE A 451 39.94 1.70 -9.28
N LEU A 452 38.75 1.70 -9.90
CA LEU A 452 38.63 1.70 -11.36
C LEU A 452 39.11 3.02 -11.98
N LYS A 453 38.86 4.15 -11.32
CA LYS A 453 39.33 5.48 -11.77
C LYS A 453 40.85 5.53 -11.96
N ASP A 454 41.60 4.80 -11.13
CA ASP A 454 43.07 4.79 -11.16
C ASP A 454 43.65 3.83 -12.21
N LYS A 455 42.82 3.02 -12.89
CA LYS A 455 43.26 2.13 -13.98
C LYS A 455 43.31 2.89 -15.31
N GLN A 456 44.19 2.46 -16.22
CA GLN A 456 44.21 2.97 -17.59
C GLN A 456 42.92 2.59 -18.32
N MET A 457 41.94 3.49 -18.30
CA MET A 457 40.64 3.38 -18.96
C MET A 457 40.44 4.50 -19.98
N ASP A 458 39.47 4.31 -20.87
CA ASP A 458 39.05 5.32 -21.83
C ASP A 458 38.49 6.57 -21.11
N PRO A 459 38.78 7.81 -21.55
CA PRO A 459 38.32 9.02 -20.86
C PRO A 459 36.80 9.12 -20.67
N HIS A 460 36.00 8.54 -21.57
CA HIS A 460 34.55 8.50 -21.42
C HIS A 460 34.13 7.63 -20.23
N GLN A 461 34.69 6.43 -20.12
CA GLN A 461 34.40 5.49 -19.03
C GLN A 461 34.83 6.07 -17.67
N VAL A 462 35.96 6.78 -17.63
CA VAL A 462 36.41 7.47 -16.41
C VAL A 462 35.41 8.55 -15.98
N HIS A 463 34.83 9.30 -16.92
CA HIS A 463 33.83 10.32 -16.60
C HIS A 463 32.55 9.70 -16.02
N GLU A 464 32.05 8.63 -16.64
CA GLU A 464 30.87 7.89 -16.16
C GLU A 464 31.08 7.32 -14.75
N ILE A 465 32.26 6.72 -14.48
CA ILE A 465 32.61 6.20 -13.14
C ILE A 465 32.63 7.32 -12.10
N ILE A 466 33.16 8.51 -12.44
CA ILE A 466 33.18 9.65 -11.53
C ILE A 466 31.75 10.12 -11.24
N GLN A 467 30.88 10.20 -12.24
CA GLN A 467 29.48 10.57 -12.07
C GLN A 467 28.73 9.55 -11.20
N ALA A 468 28.90 8.25 -11.49
CA ALA A 468 28.30 7.17 -10.71
C ALA A 468 28.78 7.19 -9.25
N ALA A 469 30.07 7.39 -9.00
CA ALA A 469 30.63 7.52 -7.66
C ALA A 469 30.07 8.74 -6.91
N TYR A 470 29.91 9.87 -7.59
CA TYR A 470 29.30 11.07 -7.02
C TYR A 470 27.82 10.84 -6.65
N MET A 471 27.04 10.23 -7.53
CA MET A 471 25.64 9.89 -7.27
C MET A 471 25.51 8.92 -6.10
N LEU A 472 26.29 7.84 -6.08
CA LEU A 472 26.29 6.88 -4.97
C LEU A 472 26.70 7.53 -3.65
N HIS A 473 27.68 8.44 -3.67
CA HIS A 473 28.05 9.19 -2.48
C HIS A 473 26.93 10.09 -1.96
N ALA A 474 26.18 10.75 -2.86
CA ALA A 474 25.00 11.53 -2.50
C ALA A 474 23.91 10.64 -1.89
N CYS A 475 23.60 9.48 -2.49
CA CYS A 475 22.63 8.51 -1.97
C CYS A 475 23.05 7.94 -0.60
N ILE A 476 24.35 7.68 -0.38
CA ILE A 476 24.86 7.28 0.94
C ILE A 476 24.66 8.39 1.96
N SER A 477 24.92 9.65 1.57
CA SER A 477 24.81 10.82 2.45
C SER A 477 23.36 11.15 2.81
N SER A 478 22.40 10.90 1.91
CA SER A 478 20.97 11.01 2.18
C SER A 478 20.42 9.84 3.01
N GLY A 479 21.23 8.81 3.27
CA GLY A 479 20.81 7.60 3.98
C GLY A 479 19.96 6.64 3.14
N ARG A 480 19.93 6.84 1.80
CA ARG A 480 19.14 6.06 0.84
C ARG A 480 19.99 5.48 -0.28
N PRO A 481 21.00 4.63 0.04
CA PRO A 481 21.89 4.03 -0.96
C PRO A 481 21.16 3.19 -2.03
N TRP A 482 19.96 2.69 -1.74
CA TRP A 482 19.16 1.90 -2.69
C TRP A 482 18.64 2.72 -3.88
N GLU A 483 18.55 4.05 -3.79
CA GLU A 483 18.18 4.89 -4.95
C GLU A 483 19.20 4.78 -6.10
N PHE A 484 20.41 4.29 -5.82
CA PHE A 484 21.43 4.01 -6.82
C PHE A 484 21.18 2.70 -7.62
N SER A 485 20.23 1.84 -7.21
CA SER A 485 20.00 0.54 -7.87
C SER A 485 19.72 0.67 -9.38
N ASN A 486 19.05 1.75 -9.79
CA ASN A 486 18.69 2.02 -11.18
C ASN A 486 19.90 2.39 -12.06
N GLN A 487 21.05 2.64 -11.46
CA GLN A 487 22.31 2.98 -12.14
C GLN A 487 23.30 1.81 -12.10
N MET A 488 22.85 0.61 -11.70
CA MET A 488 23.72 -0.57 -11.54
C MET A 488 24.06 -1.25 -12.87
N ASP A 489 23.32 -1.00 -13.95
CA ASP A 489 23.57 -1.61 -15.27
C ASP A 489 24.99 -1.30 -15.79
N TYR A 490 25.55 -0.15 -15.42
CA TYR A 490 26.93 0.24 -15.76
C TYR A 490 27.98 -0.71 -15.16
N LEU A 491 27.71 -1.32 -14.00
CA LEU A 491 28.63 -2.27 -13.35
C LEU A 491 28.65 -3.64 -14.05
N GLN A 492 27.64 -3.96 -14.86
CA GLN A 492 27.57 -5.22 -15.59
C GLN A 492 28.76 -5.41 -16.54
N ILE A 493 29.27 -4.32 -17.11
CA ILE A 493 30.44 -4.31 -17.99
C ILE A 493 31.70 -4.80 -17.24
N PHE A 494 31.82 -4.48 -15.95
CA PHE A 494 33.03 -4.73 -15.17
C PHE A 494 32.95 -6.01 -14.31
N LEU A 495 31.77 -6.35 -13.80
CA LEU A 495 31.58 -7.43 -12.82
C LEU A 495 30.80 -8.65 -13.37
N GLY A 496 30.22 -8.53 -14.57
CA GLY A 496 29.34 -9.53 -15.17
C GLY A 496 27.90 -9.47 -14.61
N GLY A 497 26.98 -10.13 -15.32
CA GLY A 497 25.54 -10.09 -15.00
C GLY A 497 25.19 -10.65 -13.62
N GLU A 498 25.68 -11.84 -13.28
CA GLU A 498 25.34 -12.50 -12.01
C GLU A 498 25.84 -11.73 -10.78
N THR A 499 27.07 -11.21 -10.83
CA THR A 499 27.64 -10.39 -9.75
C THR A 499 26.88 -9.08 -9.60
N THR A 500 26.52 -8.44 -10.72
CA THR A 500 25.77 -7.18 -10.71
C THR A 500 24.39 -7.39 -10.11
N MET A 501 23.66 -8.43 -10.52
CA MET A 501 22.37 -8.80 -9.91
C MET A 501 22.49 -9.05 -8.41
N ALA A 502 23.55 -9.73 -7.96
CA ALA A 502 23.80 -9.98 -6.55
C ALA A 502 24.05 -8.68 -5.77
N ILE A 503 24.86 -7.76 -6.30
CA ILE A 503 25.11 -6.46 -5.67
C ILE A 503 23.84 -5.59 -5.68
N THR A 504 23.07 -5.58 -6.77
CA THR A 504 21.79 -4.87 -6.86
C THR A 504 20.82 -5.37 -5.80
N GLY A 505 20.68 -6.69 -5.63
CA GLY A 505 19.85 -7.28 -4.59
C GLY A 505 20.27 -6.89 -3.17
N LEU A 506 21.59 -6.78 -2.90
CA LEU A 506 22.13 -6.33 -1.61
C LEU A 506 22.01 -4.82 -1.37
N LEU A 507 21.83 -4.03 -2.43
CA LEU A 507 21.63 -2.58 -2.37
C LEU A 507 20.17 -2.17 -2.25
N GLN A 508 19.21 -3.09 -2.38
CA GLN A 508 17.78 -2.79 -2.20
C GLN A 508 17.46 -2.29 -0.78
N GLU A 509 16.36 -1.54 -0.64
CA GLU A 509 15.89 -1.05 0.66
C GLU A 509 15.70 -2.21 1.65
N TYR A 510 15.05 -3.29 1.19
CA TYR A 510 15.15 -4.60 1.81
C TYR A 510 16.17 -5.46 1.05
N PRO A 511 17.37 -5.71 1.61
CA PRO A 511 18.41 -6.46 0.91
C PRO A 511 18.04 -7.94 0.75
N THR A 512 18.30 -8.49 -0.43
CA THR A 512 17.99 -9.88 -0.78
C THR A 512 19.23 -10.73 -1.05
N LEU A 513 19.14 -12.02 -0.72
CA LEU A 513 20.15 -13.03 -1.05
C LEU A 513 19.84 -13.67 -2.39
N THR A 514 20.81 -13.66 -3.30
CA THR A 514 20.74 -14.46 -4.52
C THR A 514 21.16 -15.90 -4.25
N LYS A 515 20.70 -16.83 -5.08
CA LYS A 515 21.05 -18.26 -4.99
C LYS A 515 22.57 -18.49 -4.96
N GLY A 516 23.34 -17.69 -5.71
CA GLY A 516 24.79 -17.76 -5.72
C GLY A 516 25.43 -17.48 -4.35
N ILE A 517 24.91 -16.49 -3.61
CA ILE A 517 25.40 -16.16 -2.26
C ILE A 517 24.99 -17.26 -1.26
N CYS A 518 23.76 -17.77 -1.34
CA CYS A 518 23.30 -18.86 -0.48
C CYS A 518 24.18 -20.11 -0.65
N ASN A 519 24.43 -20.52 -1.90
CA ASN A 519 25.27 -21.68 -2.21
C ASN A 519 26.72 -21.51 -1.71
N MET A 520 27.28 -20.29 -1.79
CA MET A 520 28.62 -20.00 -1.27
C MET A 520 28.73 -20.19 0.24
N GLY A 521 27.66 -19.86 0.98
CA GLY A 521 27.60 -20.00 2.44
C GLY A 521 27.09 -21.35 2.94
N GLY A 522 26.63 -22.23 2.03
CA GLY A 522 25.93 -23.46 2.41
C GLY A 522 24.57 -23.21 3.09
N HIS A 523 23.95 -22.06 2.80
CA HIS A 523 22.67 -21.66 3.37
C HIS A 523 21.50 -22.24 2.57
N ARG A 524 20.36 -22.42 3.22
CA ARG A 524 19.10 -22.75 2.54
C ARG A 524 18.74 -21.65 1.55
N GLU A 525 18.21 -22.03 0.38
CA GLU A 525 17.68 -21.06 -0.57
C GLU A 525 16.48 -20.32 0.06
N SER A 526 16.69 -19.05 0.41
CA SER A 526 15.63 -18.08 0.64
C SER A 526 16.19 -16.66 0.43
N PRO A 527 15.36 -15.72 -0.05
CA PRO A 527 15.79 -14.37 -0.37
C PRO A 527 16.08 -13.53 0.89
N PHE A 528 15.66 -13.96 2.08
CA PHE A 528 15.72 -13.13 3.28
C PHE A 528 17.04 -13.29 4.06
N ILE A 529 17.46 -12.24 4.76
CA ILE A 529 18.65 -12.26 5.61
C ILE A 529 18.19 -12.32 7.07
N TRP A 530 18.33 -13.49 7.70
CA TRP A 530 17.84 -13.71 9.07
C TRP A 530 18.93 -14.02 10.10
N SER A 531 20.21 -14.13 9.73
CA SER A 531 21.30 -14.49 10.65
C SER A 531 22.60 -13.73 10.41
N LYS A 532 23.45 -13.65 11.44
CA LYS A 532 24.83 -13.14 11.31
C LYS A 532 25.67 -13.95 10.32
N SER A 533 25.39 -15.25 10.20
CA SER A 533 26.09 -16.14 9.26
C SER A 533 25.90 -15.67 7.82
N HIS A 534 24.67 -15.26 7.45
CA HIS A 534 24.41 -14.68 6.13
C HIS A 534 25.22 -13.40 5.89
N ILE A 535 25.28 -12.50 6.88
CA ILE A 535 26.07 -11.25 6.78
C ILE A 535 27.56 -11.55 6.57
N GLN A 536 28.10 -12.57 7.26
CA GLN A 536 29.49 -13.00 7.05
C GLN A 536 29.73 -13.52 5.63
N THR A 537 28.81 -14.34 5.11
CA THR A 537 28.87 -14.82 3.72
C THR A 537 28.80 -13.67 2.72
N ILE A 538 27.91 -12.69 2.92
CA ILE A 538 27.82 -11.49 2.08
C ILE A 538 29.14 -10.72 2.08
N ARG A 539 29.74 -10.50 3.26
CA ARG A 539 31.04 -9.80 3.36
C ARG A 539 32.15 -10.55 2.65
N HIS A 540 32.18 -11.87 2.78
CA HIS A 540 33.16 -12.72 2.07
C HIS A 540 32.96 -12.65 0.55
N PHE A 541 31.72 -12.71 0.09
CA PHE A 541 31.36 -12.53 -1.32
C PHE A 541 31.86 -11.17 -1.83
N LEU A 542 31.47 -10.07 -1.18
CA LEU A 542 31.86 -8.72 -1.60
C LEU A 542 33.38 -8.52 -1.59
N ALA A 543 34.11 -9.07 -0.60
CA ALA A 543 35.57 -8.98 -0.57
C ALA A 543 36.27 -9.77 -1.70
N LYS A 544 35.58 -10.75 -2.29
CA LYS A 544 36.09 -11.53 -3.42
C LYS A 544 35.83 -10.85 -4.77
N VAL A 545 34.74 -10.09 -4.88
CA VAL A 545 34.30 -9.50 -6.15
C VAL A 545 34.61 -8.00 -6.30
N LEU A 546 34.76 -7.26 -5.19
CA LEU A 546 35.10 -5.83 -5.12
C LEU A 546 36.39 -5.61 -4.33
#